data_AF-A0A967SM96-F1
#
_entry.id   AF-A0A967SM96-F1
#
_cell.length_a   1.000
_cell.length_b   1.000
_cell.length_c   1.000
_cell.angle_alpha   90.00
_cell.angle_beta   90.00
_cell.angle_gamma   90.00
#
_symmetry.space_group_name_H-M   'P 1'
#
loop_
_entity.id
_entity.type
_entity.pdbx_description
1 polymer ?
#
loop_
_entity_poly.entity_id
_entity_poly.type
_entity_poly.pdbx_seq_one_letter_code
_entity_poly.pdbx_strand_id
1 'polypeptide(L)' 'AFLFIIGFVFTFVIGGLTGVMVAAVPFDWQVHDSYFVVAHFHYVLIGGAVFPLFAGAYHWFP' A
#
# COMPACT_ATOMS: atom_id res chain seq x y z
N ALA A 1 -0.36 18.78 -1.01
CA ALA A 1 -0.34 17.86 -2.17
C ALA A 1 0.97 17.05 -2.26
N PHE A 2 2.14 17.66 -2.45
CA PHE A 2 3.40 16.94 -2.72
C PHE A 2 3.86 15.96 -1.63
N LEU A 3 3.67 16.30 -0.35
CA LEU A 3 3.99 15.40 0.78
C LEU A 3 3.18 14.10 0.73
N PHE A 4 1.90 14.16 0.31
CA PHE A 4 1.07 12.97 0.17
C PHE A 4 1.54 12.08 -0.99
N ILE A 5 2.07 12.67 -2.07
CA ILE A 5 2.62 11.90 -3.20
C ILE A 5 3.92 11.21 -2.80
N ILE A 6 4.81 11.87 -2.04
CA ILE A 6 6.01 11.20 -1.51
C ILE A 6 5.62 10.04 -0.59
N GLY A 7 4.66 10.28 0.34
CA GLY A 7 4.14 9.23 1.22
C GLY A 7 3.54 8.04 0.47
N PHE A 8 2.79 8.30 -0.61
CA PHE A 8 2.28 7.28 -1.52
C PHE A 8 3.41 6.41 -2.09
N VAL A 9 4.45 7.02 -2.67
CA VAL A 9 5.55 6.27 -3.30
C VAL A 9 6.22 5.33 -2.30
N PHE A 10 6.56 5.82 -1.10
CA PHE A 10 7.21 4.97 -0.09
C PHE A 10 6.32 3.81 0.39
N THR A 11 5.08 4.12 0.78
CA THR A 11 4.17 3.11 1.35
C THR A 11 3.72 2.09 0.30
N PHE A 12 3.45 2.53 -0.92
CA PHE A 12 3.03 1.65 -2.02
C PHE A 12 4.15 0.74 -2.49
N VAL A 13 5.40 1.22 -2.54
CA VAL A 13 6.55 0.37 -2.90
C VAL A 13 6.75 -0.74 -1.85
N ILE A 14 6.72 -0.41 -0.56
CA ILE A 14 6.84 -1.42 0.52
C ILE A 14 5.68 -2.42 0.47
N GLY A 15 4.44 -1.93 0.29
CA GLY A 15 3.26 -2.78 0.09
C GLY A 15 3.39 -3.68 -1.15
N GLY A 16 3.87 -3.15 -2.27
CA GLY A 16 4.08 -3.91 -3.51
C GLY A 16 5.11 -5.02 -3.34
N LEU A 17 6.21 -4.75 -2.64
CA LEU A 17 7.24 -5.77 -2.36
C LEU A 17 6.68 -6.94 -1.53
N THR A 18 5.86 -6.66 -0.52
CA THR A 18 5.18 -7.73 0.25
C THR A 18 4.14 -8.49 -0.59
N GLY A 19 3.56 -7.84 -1.60
CA GLY A 19 2.67 -8.49 -2.58
C GLY A 19 3.38 -9.50 -3.46
N VAL A 20 4.59 -9.17 -3.91
CA VAL A 20 5.45 -10.11 -4.66
C VAL A 20 5.77 -11.35 -3.82
N MET A 21 5.93 -11.20 -2.50
CA MET A 21 6.19 -12.32 -1.60
C MET A 21 4.99 -13.27 -1.49
N VAL A 22 3.77 -12.75 -1.29
CA VAL A 22 2.54 -13.60 -1.22
C VAL A 22 2.12 -14.14 -2.59
N ALA A 23 2.62 -13.57 -3.70
CA ALA A 23 2.45 -14.18 -5.02
C ALA A 23 3.24 -15.49 -5.17
N ALA A 24 4.27 -15.71 -4.35
CA ALA A 24 5.00 -16.98 -4.32
C ALA A 24 4.26 -18.01 -3.45
N VAL A 25 3.65 -19.00 -4.11
CA VAL A 25 2.88 -20.10 -3.48
C VAL A 25 3.55 -20.71 -2.23
N PRO A 26 4.85 -21.09 -2.24
CA PRO A 26 5.45 -21.71 -1.04
C PRO A 26 5.56 -20.75 0.15
N PHE A 27 5.66 -19.44 -0.10
CA PHE A 27 5.69 -18.43 0.95
C PHE A 27 4.26 -18.17 1.47
N ASP A 28 3.28 -18.05 0.55
CA ASP A 28 1.88 -17.83 0.91
C ASP A 28 1.37 -18.90 1.87
N TRP A 29 1.70 -20.18 1.68
CA TRP A 29 1.32 -21.25 2.62
C TRP A 29 1.69 -20.99 4.09
N GLN A 30 2.78 -20.27 4.35
CA GLN A 30 3.20 -19.95 5.71
C GLN A 30 2.50 -18.71 6.28
N VAL A 31 2.11 -17.78 5.42
CA VAL A 31 1.59 -16.46 5.82
C VAL A 31 0.11 -16.26 5.49
N HIS A 32 -0.54 -17.24 4.87
CA HIS A 32 -1.95 -17.23 4.54
C HIS A 32 -2.80 -17.02 5.79
N ASP A 33 -3.89 -16.25 5.66
CA ASP A 33 -4.80 -15.90 6.76
C ASP A 33 -4.12 -15.33 8.02
N SER A 34 -2.93 -14.75 7.86
CA SER A 34 -2.19 -14.11 8.95
C SER A 34 -2.21 -12.58 8.85
N TYR A 35 -1.73 -11.92 9.91
CA TYR A 35 -1.52 -10.48 9.92
C TYR A 35 -0.54 -9.98 8.85
N PHE A 36 0.25 -10.86 8.24
CA PHE A 36 1.09 -10.50 7.11
C PHE A 36 0.24 -10.06 5.90
N VAL A 37 -0.81 -10.82 5.56
CA VAL A 37 -1.71 -10.51 4.44
C VAL A 37 -2.52 -9.23 4.74
N VAL A 38 -2.98 -9.09 5.99
CA VAL A 38 -3.65 -7.86 6.46
C VAL A 38 -2.72 -6.66 6.30
N ALA A 39 -1.46 -6.76 6.73
CA ALA A 39 -0.48 -5.67 6.61
C ALA A 39 -0.20 -5.32 5.15
N HIS A 40 0.05 -6.33 4.29
CA HIS A 40 0.24 -6.13 2.85
C HIS A 40 -0.90 -5.32 2.24
N PHE A 41 -2.15 -5.75 2.48
CA PHE A 41 -3.33 -5.07 1.96
C PHE A 41 -3.45 -3.63 2.45
N HIS A 42 -3.21 -3.36 3.73
CA HIS A 42 -3.29 -2.00 4.27
C HIS A 42 -2.20 -1.08 3.71
N TYR A 43 -0.96 -1.56 3.50
CA TYR A 43 0.08 -0.77 2.86
C TYR A 43 -0.30 -0.37 1.43
N VAL A 44 -0.85 -1.31 0.64
CA VAL A 44 -1.24 -1.04 -0.75
C VAL A 44 -2.51 -0.19 -0.83
N LEU A 45 -3.52 -0.44 -0.01
CA LEU A 45 -4.77 0.32 -0.02
C LEU A 45 -4.57 1.75 0.49
N ILE A 46 -3.90 1.93 1.62
CA ILE A 46 -3.66 3.25 2.19
C ILE A 46 -2.71 4.03 1.28
N GLY A 47 -1.58 3.41 0.90
CA GLY A 47 -0.62 4.03 -0.01
C GLY A 47 -1.27 4.36 -1.36
N GLY A 48 -1.87 3.38 -2.03
CA GLY A 48 -2.34 3.49 -3.41
C GLY A 48 -3.65 4.24 -3.63
N ALA A 49 -4.56 4.26 -2.65
CA ALA A 49 -5.86 4.93 -2.78
C ALA A 49 -6.01 6.14 -1.85
N VAL A 50 -5.69 5.99 -0.56
CA VAL A 50 -5.98 7.02 0.44
C VAL A 50 -5.06 8.23 0.32
N PHE A 51 -3.75 8.02 0.17
CA PHE A 51 -2.79 9.13 0.02
C PHE A 51 -3.04 9.95 -1.26
N PRO A 52 -3.24 9.35 -2.45
CA PRO A 52 -3.60 10.10 -3.66
C PRO A 52 -4.95 10.81 -3.56
N LEU A 53 -5.94 10.22 -2.89
CA LEU A 53 -7.24 10.86 -2.68
C LEU A 53 -7.10 12.12 -1.82
N PHE A 54 -6.33 12.06 -0.73
CA PHE A 54 -6.02 13.26 0.06
C PHE A 54 -5.14 14.24 -0.71
N ALA A 55 -4.19 13.78 -1.52
CA ALA A 55 -3.37 14.64 -2.36
C ALA A 55 -4.24 15.44 -3.35
N GLY A 56 -5.22 14.78 -3.96
CA GLY A 56 -6.17 15.37 -4.90
C GLY A 56 -7.11 16.36 -4.21
N ALA A 57 -7.67 15.98 -3.06
CA ALA A 57 -8.44 16.92 -2.24
C ALA A 57 -7.59 18.15 -1.88
N TYR A 58 -6.38 17.98 -1.34
CA TYR A 58 -5.52 19.12 -0.98
C TYR A 58 -5.05 19.98 -2.17
N HIS A 59 -5.13 19.48 -3.40
CA HIS A 59 -4.67 20.21 -4.58
C HIS A 59 -5.80 20.94 -5.30
N TRP A 60 -7.00 20.32 -5.33
CA TRP A 60 -8.14 20.82 -6.10
C TRP A 60 -9.29 21.35 -5.24
N PHE A 61 -9.22 21.23 -3.90
CA PHE A 61 -10.16 21.91 -3.01
C PHE A 61 -9.79 23.40 -2.92
N PRO A 62 -10.74 24.32 -3.14
CA PRO A 62 -10.50 25.77 -3.14
C PRO A 62 -10.14 26.31 -1.75
#